data_AF-A0A2S7MX33-F1
#
_entry.id   AF-A0A2S7MX33-F1
#
_cell.length_a   1.000
_cell.length_b   1.000
_cell.length_c   1.000
_cell.angle_alpha   90.00
_cell.angle_beta   90.00
_cell.angle_gamma   90.00
#
_symmetry.space_group_name_H-M   'P 1'
#
loop_
_entity.id
_entity.type
_entity.pdbx_description
1 polymer ?
#
loop_
_entity_poly.entity_id
_entity_poly.type
_entity_poly.pdbx_seq_one_letter_code
_entity_poly.pdbx_strand_id
1 'polypeptide(L)' 'MDSFLRKMLHIISAIGTYLVLFGVIFLIQKYTLGILFSLNNKAYLNIPLDVLIFTPSTILLIKQFFEISSPYSSD' A
#
# COMPACT_ATOMS: atom_id res chain seq x y z
N MET A 1 -0.62 -18.88 25.16
CA MET A 1 -0.14 -18.78 23.76
C MET A 1 1.30 -18.33 23.83
N ASP A 2 2.22 -19.01 23.16
CA ASP A 2 3.65 -18.68 23.19
C ASP A 2 3.87 -17.21 22.79
N SER A 3 4.65 -16.44 23.56
CA SER A 3 4.87 -15.00 23.31
C SER A 3 5.42 -14.75 21.91
N PHE A 4 6.18 -15.72 21.38
CA PHE A 4 6.70 -15.73 20.03
C PHE A 4 5.60 -15.85 18.96
N LEU A 5 4.65 -16.78 19.13
CA LEU A 5 3.52 -16.95 18.20
C LEU A 5 2.66 -15.69 18.13
N ARG A 6 2.39 -15.03 19.27
CA ARG A 6 1.60 -13.79 19.30
C ARG A 6 2.29 -12.65 18.53
N LYS A 7 3.62 -12.50 18.68
CA LYS A 7 4.42 -11.52 17.92
C LYS A 7 4.45 -11.83 16.41
N MET A 8 4.59 -13.10 16.04
CA MET A 8 4.55 -13.49 14.63
C MET A 8 3.18 -13.20 14.00
N LEU A 9 2.07 -13.56 14.67
CA LEU A 9 0.73 -13.25 14.20
C LEU A 9 0.49 -11.74 14.09
N HIS A 10 0.99 -10.96 15.04
CA HIS A 10 0.93 -9.50 15.00
C HIS A 10 1.61 -8.94 13.74
N ILE A 11 2.84 -9.40 13.46
CA ILE A 11 3.60 -8.95 12.29
C ILE A 11 2.92 -9.34 10.99
N ILE A 12 2.46 -10.60 10.88
CA ILE A 12 1.77 -11.11 9.69
C ILE A 12 0.47 -10.33 9.45
N SER A 13 -0.31 -10.07 10.51
CA SER A 13 -1.54 -9.30 10.43
C SER A 13 -1.29 -7.85 10.00
N ALA A 14 -0.24 -7.22 10.53
CA ALA A 14 0.14 -5.86 10.17
C ALA A 14 0.59 -5.77 8.70
N ILE A 15 1.45 -6.69 8.25
CA ILE A 15 1.92 -6.76 6.87
C ILE A 15 0.77 -7.06 5.91
N GLY A 16 -0.12 -7.99 6.26
CA GLY A 16 -1.30 -8.32 5.46
C GLY A 16 -2.23 -7.12 5.28
N THR A 17 -2.50 -6.40 6.37
CA THR A 17 -3.31 -5.18 6.33
C THR A 17 -2.65 -4.10 5.47
N TYR A 18 -1.33 -3.92 5.60
CA TYR A 18 -0.56 -2.99 4.78
C TYR A 18 -0.64 -3.34 3.28
N LEU A 19 -0.47 -4.61 2.92
CA LEU A 19 -0.54 -5.09 1.53
C LEU A 19 -1.92 -4.87 0.91
N VAL A 20 -2.99 -5.14 1.67
CA VAL A 20 -4.37 -4.93 1.20
C VAL A 20 -4.63 -3.44 0.99
N LEU A 21 -4.26 -2.59 1.95
CA LEU A 21 -4.40 -1.14 1.83
C LEU A 21 -3.61 -0.59 0.64
N PHE A 22 -2.37 -1.07 0.48
CA PHE A 22 -1.53 -0.73 -0.67
C PHE A 22 -2.19 -1.13 -1.98
N GLY A 23 -2.67 -2.36 -2.10
CA GLY A 23 -3.35 -2.83 -3.31
C GLY A 23 -4.60 -2.01 -3.63
N VAL A 24 -5.45 -1.73 -2.63
CA VAL A 24 -6.70 -0.99 -2.82
C VAL A 24 -6.42 0.45 -3.25
N ILE A 25 -5.57 1.18 -2.53
CA ILE A 25 -5.25 2.58 -2.84
C ILE A 25 -4.54 2.68 -4.19
N PHE A 26 -3.61 1.76 -4.48
CA PHE A 26 -2.91 1.72 -5.75
C PHE A 26 -3.87 1.45 -6.91
N LEU A 27 -4.82 0.52 -6.75
CA LEU A 27 -5.86 0.27 -7.75
C LEU A 27 -6.75 1.50 -7.95
N ILE A 28 -7.19 2.16 -6.87
CA ILE A 28 -7.99 3.39 -6.96
C ILE A 28 -7.23 4.47 -7.72
N GLN A 29 -5.94 4.68 -7.40
CA GLN A 29 -5.10 5.63 -8.12
C GLN A 29 -4.94 5.24 -9.59
N LYS A 30 -4.72 3.96 -9.89
CA LYS A 30 -4.59 3.48 -11.26
C LYS A 30 -5.87 3.63 -12.07
N TYR A 31 -7.04 3.35 -11.49
CA TYR A 31 -8.32 3.52 -12.19
C TYR A 31 -8.75 4.98 -12.31
N THR A 32 -8.42 5.82 -11.32
CA THR A 32 -8.81 7.23 -11.33
C THR A 32 -7.85 8.08 -12.17
N LEU A 33 -6.54 7.91 -11.95
CA LEU A 33 -5.48 8.72 -12.57
C LEU A 33 -4.76 7.98 -13.70
N GLY A 34 -4.63 6.66 -13.64
CA GLY A 34 -3.99 5.87 -14.70
C GLY A 34 -4.78 5.83 -16.00
N ILE A 35 -6.10 6.06 -15.99
CA ILE A 35 -6.87 6.30 -17.23
C ILE A 35 -6.48 7.66 -17.85
N LEU A 36 -6.28 8.68 -17.02
CA LEU A 36 -5.83 10.01 -17.43
C LEU A 36 -4.39 10.01 -17.96
N PHE A 37 -3.50 9.23 -17.34
CA PHE A 37 -2.10 9.09 -17.75
C PHE A 37 -1.89 8.09 -18.90
N SER A 38 -2.70 7.03 -19.02
CA SER A 38 -2.64 6.09 -20.15
C SER A 38 -2.96 6.74 -21.49
N LEU A 39 -3.68 7.86 -21.50
CA LEU A 39 -3.88 8.70 -22.69
C LEU A 39 -2.65 9.57 -23.01
N ASN A 40 -1.81 9.84 -22.01
CA ASN A 40 -0.62 10.67 -22.11
C ASN A 40 0.61 9.77 -22.19
N ASN A 41 0.81 9.18 -23.38
CA ASN A 41 1.76 8.13 -23.75
C ASN A 41 3.27 8.53 -23.62
N LYS A 42 3.66 9.10 -22.49
CA LYS A 42 5.02 9.56 -22.19
C LYS A 42 5.71 8.55 -21.28
N ALA A 43 6.08 7.41 -21.86
CA ALA A 43 7.01 6.50 -21.21
C ALA A 43 8.37 7.19 -21.09
N TYR A 44 8.76 7.62 -19.89
CA TYR A 44 10.13 8.00 -19.61
C TYR A 44 10.88 6.74 -19.18
N LEU A 45 11.86 6.30 -19.98
CA LEU A 45 12.74 5.18 -19.63
C LEU A 45 12.10 3.77 -19.60
N ASN A 46 11.08 3.47 -20.40
CA ASN A 46 10.34 2.19 -20.40
C ASN A 46 9.62 1.82 -19.09
N ILE A 47 9.60 2.72 -18.10
CA ILE A 47 8.84 2.53 -16.87
C ILE A 47 7.56 3.38 -16.99
N PRO A 48 6.37 2.81 -16.76
CA PRO A 48 5.14 3.58 -16.75
C PRO A 48 5.20 4.63 -15.62
N LEU A 49 5.09 5.91 -15.98
CA LEU A 49 5.11 7.03 -15.02
C LEU A 49 4.05 6.87 -13.92
N ASP A 50 2.94 6.22 -14.26
CA ASP A 50 1.90 5.79 -13.32
C ASP A 50 2.47 5.07 -12.10
N VAL A 51 3.35 4.09 -12.33
CA VAL A 51 3.93 3.30 -11.25
C VAL A 51 4.91 4.14 -10.44
N LEU A 52 5.68 5.01 -11.10
CA LEU A 52 6.67 5.86 -10.44
C LEU A 52 6.04 6.90 -9.51
N ILE A 53 4.84 7.40 -9.86
CA ILE A 53 4.12 8.41 -9.08
C ILE A 53 3.19 7.75 -8.06
N PHE A 54 2.41 6.75 -8.46
CA PHE A 54 1.40 6.14 -7.59
C PHE A 54 2.01 5.33 -6.45
N THR A 55 3.18 4.71 -6.65
CA THR A 55 3.86 3.94 -5.59
C THR A 55 4.24 4.82 -4.38
N PRO A 56 5.03 5.90 -4.52
CA PRO A 56 5.36 6.77 -3.39
C PRO A 56 4.13 7.50 -2.83
N SER A 57 3.18 7.91 -3.67
CA SER A 57 1.93 8.52 -3.20
C SER A 57 1.09 7.56 -2.34
N THR A 58 0.99 6.29 -2.72
CA THR A 58 0.27 5.27 -1.95
C THR A 58 0.95 5.02 -0.60
N ILE A 59 2.29 4.95 -0.57
CA ILE A 59 3.05 4.79 0.68
C ILE A 59 2.83 5.98 1.63
N LEU A 60 2.87 7.21 1.10
CA LEU A 60 2.62 8.41 1.89
C LEU A 60 1.19 8.43 2.45
N LEU A 61 0.19 8.08 1.65
CA LEU A 61 -1.20 8.00 2.09
C LEU A 61 -1.40 6.96 3.19
N ILE A 62 -0.81 5.76 3.04
CA ILE A 62 -0.93 4.72 4.07
C ILE A 62 -0.27 5.19 5.36
N LYS A 63 0.93 5.75 5.28
CA LYS A 63 1.67 6.25 6.45
C LYS A 63 0.93 7.40 7.17
N GLN A 64 0.23 8.25 6.42
CA GLN A 64 -0.41 9.44 6.97
C GLN A 64 -1.85 9.19 7.48
N PHE A 65 -2.60 8.30 6.81
CA PHE A 65 -4.02 8.09 7.10
C PHE A 65 -4.33 6.80 7.85
N PHE A 66 -3.42 5.81 7.85
CA PHE A 66 -3.64 4.53 8.52
C PHE A 66 -2.62 4.33 9.64
N GLU A 67 -3.07 4.49 10.88
CA GLU A 67 -2.40 3.86 12.02
C GLU A 67 -2.68 2.37 11.97
N ILE A 68 -1.67 1.60 11.55
CA ILE A 68 -1.74 0.14 11.54
C ILE A 68 -1.64 -0.33 12.98
N SER A 69 -2.77 -0.31 13.67
CA SER A 69 -2.95 -0.93 14.98
C SER A 69 -3.40 -2.37 14.75
N SER A 70 -2.61 -3.33 15.21
CA SER A 70 -3.00 -4.73 15.18
C SER A 70 -3.77 -5.07 16.46
N PRO A 71 -4.81 -5.91 16.41
CA PRO A 71 -5.57 -6.35 17.59
C PRO A 71 -4.73 -7.16 18.59
N TYR A 72 -3.51 -7.54 18.20
CA TYR A 72 -2.54 -8.17 19.09
C TYR A 72 -1.61 -7.14 19.76
N SER A 73 -1.88 -5.83 19.67
CA SER A 73 -1.01 -4.79 20.21
C SER A 73 -1.09 -4.59 21.72
N SER A 74 -2.05 -5.21 22.41
CA SER A 74 -2.25 -4.94 23.84
C SER A 74 -2.68 -6.20 24.59
N ASP A 75 -1.68 -6.80 25.24
CA ASP A 75 -1.65 -7.48 26.56
C ASP A 75 -0.51 -8.50 26.57
#